data_AF-A0A961GKC4-F1
#
_entry.id   AF-A0A961GKC4-F1
#
_cell.length_a   1.000
_cell.length_b   1.000
_cell.length_c   1.000
_cell.angle_alpha   90.00
_cell.angle_beta   90.00
_cell.angle_gamma   90.00
#
_symmetry.space_group_name_H-M   'P 1'
#
loop_
_entity.id
_entity.type
_entity.pdbx_description
1 polymer ?
#
loop_
_entity_poly.entity_id
_entity_poly.type
_entity_poly.pdbx_seq_one_letter_code
_entity_poly.pdbx_strand_id
1 'polypeptide(L)'
;GADGDVVDGTDVVRCIVDPDHAKQLTREDVTASVHYVHFALTPDEVERFAAAPVALALTHPAYTHATVLRDDHRAQLLADLRGEA
;
A
#
# COMPACT_ATOMS: atom_id res chain seq x y z
N GLY A 1 14.71 2.82 -2.38
CA GLY A 1 14.56 2.52 -3.81
C GLY A 1 13.14 2.03 -3.97
N ALA A 2 12.25 2.90 -4.42
CA ALA A 2 10.89 2.54 -4.77
C ALA A 2 10.85 2.51 -6.30
N ASP A 3 11.37 1.42 -6.87
CA ASP A 3 11.08 1.04 -8.24
C ASP A 3 9.81 0.18 -8.14
N GLY A 4 8.67 0.73 -8.56
CA GLY A 4 7.42 -0.02 -8.66
C GLY A 4 7.63 -1.27 -9.51
N ASP A 5 7.13 -2.41 -9.06
CA ASP A 5 7.19 -3.65 -9.83
C ASP A 5 6.03 -3.67 -10.82
N VAL A 6 6.28 -3.98 -12.09
CA VAL A 6 5.22 -4.07 -13.10
C VAL A 6 4.82 -5.53 -13.24
N VAL A 7 3.61 -5.87 -12.82
CA VAL A 7 3.07 -7.23 -12.92
C VAL A 7 1.90 -7.23 -13.89
N ASP A 8 2.05 -7.93 -15.01
CA ASP A 8 1.01 -8.06 -16.05
C ASP A 8 0.45 -6.71 -16.54
N GLY A 9 1.34 -5.71 -16.70
CA GLY A 9 0.97 -4.35 -17.11
C GLY A 9 0.38 -3.48 -16.00
N THR A 10 0.33 -3.97 -14.76
CA THR A 10 -0.12 -3.23 -13.58
C THR A 10 1.08 -2.77 -12.76
N ASP A 11 1.16 -1.49 -12.43
CA ASP A 11 2.13 -0.99 -11.47
C ASP A 11 1.78 -1.42 -10.05
N VAL A 12 2.75 -2.02 -9.36
CA VAL A 12 2.62 -2.55 -8.00
C VAL A 12 3.51 -1.78 -7.05
N VAL A 13 2.87 -1.12 -6.09
CA VAL A 13 3.53 -0.48 -4.95
C VAL A 13 3.40 -1.38 -3.73
N ARG A 14 4.52 -1.95 -3.27
CA ARG A 14 4.55 -2.80 -2.07
C ARG A 14 4.47 -1.94 -0.81
N CYS A 15 3.64 -2.36 0.14
CA CYS A 15 3.66 -1.75 1.46
C CYS A 15 4.95 -2.08 2.21
N ILE A 16 5.38 -1.17 3.06
CA ILE A 16 6.52 -1.34 3.95
C ILE A 16 5.97 -1.33 5.37
N VAL A 17 6.37 -2.32 6.17
CA VAL A 17 5.97 -2.39 7.59
C VAL A 17 6.74 -1.33 8.37
N ASP A 18 6.04 -0.62 9.25
CA ASP A 18 6.66 0.40 10.09
C ASP A 18 7.75 -0.23 11.02
N PRO A 19 8.99 0.29 11.00
CA PRO A 19 10.11 -0.30 11.74
C PRO A 19 9.99 -0.11 13.26
N ASP A 20 9.25 0.88 13.75
CA ASP A 20 9.02 1.07 15.19
C ASP A 20 7.90 0.16 15.70
N HIS A 21 6.94 -0.19 14.84
CA HIS A 21 6.01 -1.29 15.12
C HIS A 21 6.73 -2.64 15.22
N ALA A 22 7.73 -2.88 14.37
CA ALA A 22 8.54 -4.11 14.40
C ALA A 22 9.29 -4.30 15.74
N LYS A 23 9.67 -3.21 16.42
CA LYS A 23 10.39 -3.25 17.72
C LYS A 23 9.49 -3.65 18.91
N GLN A 24 8.17 -3.52 18.78
CA GLN A 24 7.20 -3.91 19.82
C GLN A 24 6.82 -5.40 19.77
N LEU A 25 7.21 -6.11 18.71
CA LEU A 25 7.11 -7.57 18.58
C LEU A 25 8.24 -8.24 19.40
N THR A 26 8.22 -8.06 20.72
CA THR A 26 9.27 -8.56 21.64
C THR A 26 9.19 -10.07 21.95
N ARG A 27 8.27 -10.80 21.30
CA ARG A 27 8.12 -12.26 21.45
C ARG A 27 8.02 -12.91 20.08
N GLU A 28 8.94 -13.83 19.79
CA GLU A 28 9.08 -14.52 18.49
C GLU A 28 7.83 -15.31 18.09
N ASP A 29 6.98 -15.71 19.07
CA ASP A 29 5.77 -16.51 18.85
C ASP A 29 4.45 -15.71 18.87
N VAL A 30 4.50 -14.37 18.93
CA VAL A 30 3.30 -13.52 18.95
C VAL A 30 3.20 -12.74 17.65
N THR A 31 2.35 -13.20 16.74
CA THR A 31 1.90 -12.38 15.62
C THR A 31 1.03 -11.26 16.17
N ALA A 32 1.45 -10.00 16.04
CA ALA A 32 0.58 -8.89 16.37
C ALA A 32 -0.69 -8.96 15.50
N SER A 33 -1.86 -8.80 16.11
CA SER A 33 -3.12 -8.76 15.35
C SER A 33 -3.28 -7.49 14.51
N VAL A 34 -2.42 -6.49 14.74
CA VAL A 34 -2.45 -5.17 14.08
C VAL A 34 -1.06 -4.85 13.61
N HIS A 35 -0.92 -4.38 12.37
CA HIS A 35 0.34 -3.92 11.79
C HIS A 35 0.15 -2.52 11.21
N TYR A 36 1.15 -1.66 11.41
CA TYR A 36 1.23 -0.37 10.71
C TYR A 36 2.07 -0.55 9.44
N VAL A 37 1.53 -0.07 8.33
CA VAL A 37 2.18 -0.13 7.01
C VAL A 37 2.12 1.23 6.34
N HIS A 38 3.11 1.51 5.49
CA HIS A 38 3.14 2.69 4.65
C HIS A 38 3.35 2.30 3.18
N PHE A 39 2.82 3.12 2.28
CA PHE A 39 3.03 3.02 0.84
C PHE A 39 3.78 4.29 0.40
N ALA A 40 5.00 4.12 -0.07
CA ALA A 40 5.81 5.21 -0.59
C ALA A 40 5.63 5.28 -2.11
N LEU A 41 4.79 6.22 -2.57
CA LEU A 41 4.59 6.47 -4.00
C LEU A 41 5.52 7.60 -4.46
N THR A 42 6.12 7.41 -5.62
CA THR A 42 6.82 8.45 -6.37
C THR A 42 5.83 9.44 -6.99
N PRO A 43 6.26 10.66 -7.36
CA PRO A 43 5.38 11.62 -8.02
C PRO A 43 4.70 11.06 -9.28
N ASP A 44 5.41 10.27 -10.08
CA ASP A 44 4.86 9.66 -11.29
C ASP A 44 3.81 8.59 -10.97
N GLU A 45 3.99 7.82 -9.90
CA GLU A 45 3.01 6.85 -9.41
C GLU A 45 1.76 7.55 -8.85
N VAL A 46 1.90 8.72 -8.21
CA VAL A 46 0.75 9.53 -7.76
C VAL A 46 -0.09 10.00 -8.95
N GLU A 47 0.54 10.43 -10.04
CA GLU A 47 -0.21 10.83 -11.24
C GLU A 47 -0.90 9.64 -11.92
N ARG A 48 -0.29 8.45 -11.91
CA ARG A 48 -0.95 7.23 -12.39
C ARG A 48 -2.08 6.77 -11.46
N PHE A 49 -1.90 6.91 -10.15
CA PHE A 49 -2.94 6.69 -9.14
C PHE A 49 -4.16 7.59 -9.37
N ALA A 50 -3.94 8.83 -9.83
CA ALA A 50 -5.03 9.75 -10.17
C ALA A 50 -5.75 9.39 -11.48
N ALA A 51 -5.02 8.84 -12.46
CA ALA A 51 -5.52 8.61 -13.82
C ALA A 51 -6.27 7.29 -14.03
N ALA A 52 -6.07 6.30 -13.16
CA ALA A 52 -6.57 4.94 -13.34
C ALA A 52 -7.24 4.37 -12.08
N PRO A 53 -8.07 3.32 -12.21
CA PRO A 53 -8.54 2.55 -11.07
C PRO A 53 -7.38 1.97 -10.26
N VAL A 54 -7.51 2.01 -8.93
CA VAL A 54 -6.51 1.48 -7.99
C VAL A 54 -7.10 0.30 -7.24
N ALA A 55 -6.35 -0.78 -7.11
CA ALA A 55 -6.73 -1.92 -6.29
C ALA A 55 -5.81 -2.08 -5.08
N LEU A 56 -6.39 -2.36 -3.92
CA LEU A 56 -5.65 -2.85 -2.77
C LEU A 56 -5.65 -4.38 -2.81
N ALA A 57 -4.45 -4.98 -2.78
CA ALA A 57 -4.28 -6.41 -2.94
C ALA A 57 -3.43 -7.03 -1.82
N LEU A 58 -3.83 -8.23 -1.43
CA LEU A 58 -3.10 -9.16 -0.59
C LEU A 58 -2.61 -10.31 -1.47
N THR A 59 -1.31 -10.53 -1.47
CA THR A 59 -0.63 -11.51 -2.35
C THR A 59 -0.01 -12.67 -1.56
N HIS A 60 -0.45 -12.87 -0.31
CA HIS A 60 0.06 -13.96 0.51
C HIS A 60 -0.45 -15.31 -0.03
N PRO A 61 0.40 -16.36 -0.15
CA PRO A 61 -0.01 -17.64 -0.74
C PRO A 61 -1.18 -18.32 -0.01
N ALA A 62 -1.26 -18.13 1.30
CA ALA A 62 -2.37 -18.66 2.12
C ALA A 62 -3.60 -17.74 2.17
N TYR A 63 -3.51 -16.51 1.66
CA TYR A 63 -4.62 -15.54 1.65
C TYR A 63 -4.42 -14.51 0.53
N THR A 64 -5.02 -14.78 -0.62
CA THR A 64 -4.99 -13.90 -1.79
C THR A 64 -6.34 -13.22 -1.96
N HIS A 65 -6.34 -11.90 -2.03
CA HIS A 65 -7.55 -11.09 -2.21
C HIS A 65 -7.21 -9.75 -2.85
N ALA A 66 -8.12 -9.18 -3.64
CA ALA A 66 -7.98 -7.84 -4.18
C ALA A 66 -9.33 -7.14 -4.22
N THR A 67 -9.32 -5.84 -3.98
CA THR A 67 -10.51 -4.99 -4.08
C THR A 67 -10.16 -3.67 -4.75
N VAL A 68 -10.99 -3.23 -5.69
CA VAL A 68 -10.84 -1.92 -6.33
C VAL A 68 -11.34 -0.85 -5.37
N LEU A 69 -10.53 0.18 -5.17
CA LEU A 69 -10.92 1.33 -4.36
C LEU A 69 -12.05 2.08 -5.06
N ARG A 70 -13.09 2.40 -4.28
CA ARG A 70 -14.13 3.29 -4.74
C ARG A 70 -13.56 4.69 -5.00
N ASP A 71 -14.22 5.45 -5.87
CA ASP A 71 -13.75 6.76 -6.29
C ASP A 71 -13.61 7.75 -5.13
N ASP A 72 -14.50 7.69 -4.13
CA ASP A 72 -14.45 8.52 -2.92
C ASP A 72 -13.21 8.22 -2.07
N HIS A 73 -12.89 6.94 -1.85
CA HIS A 73 -11.68 6.55 -1.13
C HIS A 73 -10.40 6.89 -1.90
N ARG A 74 -10.40 6.70 -3.22
CA ARG A 74 -9.25 7.06 -4.08
C ARG A 74 -9.00 8.56 -4.02
N ALA A 75 -10.05 9.37 -4.10
CA ALA A 75 -9.94 10.83 -4.04
C ALA A 75 -9.34 11.29 -2.69
N GLN A 76 -9.80 10.73 -1.57
CA GLN A 76 -9.26 11.08 -0.25
C GLN A 76 -7.77 10.72 -0.13
N LEU A 77 -7.39 9.49 -0.51
CA LEU A 77 -5.98 9.07 -0.46
C LEU A 77 -5.09 9.88 -1.40
N LEU A 78 -5.62 10.30 -2.55
CA LEU A 78 -4.89 11.17 -3.48
C LEU A 78 -4.64 12.56 -2.87
N ALA A 79 -5.60 13.10 -2.13
CA ALA A 79 -5.40 14.36 -1.39
C ALA A 79 -4.29 14.21 -0.34
N ASP A 80 -4.28 13.10 0.42
CA ASP A 80 -3.22 12.80 1.38
C ASP A 80 -1.84 12.72 0.69
N LEU A 81 -1.76 12.02 -0.46
CA LEU A 81 -0.52 11.86 -1.24
C LEU A 81 0.02 13.19 -1.81
N ARG A 82 -0.87 14.14 -2.09
CA ARG A 82 -0.52 15.50 -2.57
C ARG A 82 -0.25 16.49 -1.44
N GLY A 83 -0.49 16.09 -0.18
CA GLY A 83 -0.36 16.98 0.97
C GLY A 83 -1.47 18.02 1.08
N GLU A 84 -2.66 17.70 0.56
CA GLU A 84 -3.85 18.56 0.53
C GLU A 84 -4.83 18.29 1.69
N ALA A 85 -4.51 17.32 2.56
CA ALA A 85 -5.34 16.87 3.69
C ALA A 85 -4.98 17.51 5.03
#